data_AF-A0A3R9QGZ7-F1
#
_entry.id   AF-A0A3R9QGZ7-F1
#
_cell.length_a   1.000
_cell.length_b   1.000
_cell.length_c   1.000
_cell.angle_alpha   90.00
_cell.angle_beta   90.00
_cell.angle_gamma   90.00
#
_symmetry.space_group_name_H-M   'P 1'
#
loop_
_entity.id
_entity.type
_entity.pdbx_description
1 polymer ?
#
loop_
_entity_poly.entity_id
_entity_poly.type
_entity_poly.pdbx_seq_one_letter_code
_entity_poly.pdbx_strand_id
1 'polypeptide(L)'
;MTLMRRVAMRISGVVVHYASAGCKEWAEGLAREVEFIESDWSALWWAVGSMRVLLDRREATVGSLREAAAKARQFSESLRNGGFASGRILATAFISLEIYYTLSFLDARNVQQRIWCGVVVLTAIYLEIFMARNVRRRLLALVPPSDDDAVAWALYYKAELEYLCSRDLLMGSFIPLILLNTSVLLGERVGIRVNPIVGISVQLIFVCLTLVLFWKRRQYQGQIAALDAILQELS
;
A
#
# COMPACT_ATOMS: atom_id res chain seq x y z
N MET A 1 4.14 -32.14 26.22
CA MET A 1 3.84 -31.23 25.10
C MET A 1 4.89 -31.44 24.01
N THR A 2 4.48 -31.79 22.78
CA THR A 2 5.41 -32.13 21.69
C THR A 2 5.98 -30.89 21.00
N LEU A 3 7.05 -31.08 20.21
CA LEU A 3 7.69 -30.00 19.46
C LEU A 3 6.72 -29.37 18.44
N MET A 4 5.91 -30.19 17.77
CA MET A 4 4.89 -29.72 16.82
C MET A 4 3.82 -28.87 17.50
N ARG A 5 3.35 -29.30 18.68
CA ARG A 5 2.40 -28.51 19.48
C ARG A 5 2.97 -27.16 19.88
N ARG A 6 4.25 -27.10 20.26
CA ARG A 6 4.93 -25.85 20.62
C ARG A 6 5.05 -24.90 19.43
N VAL A 7 5.31 -25.42 18.23
CA VAL A 7 5.36 -24.63 16.99
C VAL A 7 3.98 -24.08 16.65
N ALA A 8 2.93 -24.90 16.72
CA ALA A 8 1.56 -24.48 16.48
C ALA A 8 1.16 -23.32 17.42
N MET A 9 1.42 -23.46 18.72
CA MET A 9 1.14 -22.39 19.71
C MET A 9 1.92 -21.10 19.43
N ARG A 10 3.19 -21.20 19.01
CA ARG A 10 3.98 -20.02 18.61
C ARG A 10 3.41 -19.33 17.38
N ILE A 11 3.04 -20.10 16.35
CA ILE A 11 2.42 -19.56 15.15
C ILE A 11 1.12 -18.83 15.51
N SER A 12 0.24 -19.45 16.29
CA SER A 12 -1.00 -18.81 16.73
C SER A 12 -0.76 -17.57 17.58
N GLY A 13 0.23 -17.57 18.46
CA GLY A 13 0.63 -16.38 19.22
C GLY A 13 1.12 -15.23 18.32
N VAL A 14 1.91 -15.55 17.28
CA VAL A 14 2.31 -14.58 16.25
C VAL A 14 1.10 -14.06 15.50
N VAL A 15 0.15 -14.93 15.12
CA VAL A 15 -1.09 -14.52 14.45
C VAL A 15 -1.90 -13.56 15.31
N VAL A 16 -2.10 -13.85 16.60
CA VAL A 16 -2.80 -12.93 17.53
C VAL A 16 -2.07 -11.61 17.68
N HIS A 17 -0.74 -11.66 17.81
CA HIS A 17 0.06 -10.45 18.02
C HIS A 17 0.00 -9.49 16.83
N TYR A 18 0.02 -10.03 15.60
CA TYR A 18 0.03 -9.23 14.38
C TYR A 18 -1.35 -9.07 13.72
N ALA A 19 -2.40 -9.70 14.26
CA ALA A 19 -3.77 -9.50 13.78
C ALA A 19 -4.19 -8.04 13.92
N SER A 20 -4.96 -7.55 12.95
CA SER A 20 -5.54 -6.21 13.04
C SER A 20 -6.57 -6.13 14.15
N ALA A 21 -6.82 -4.91 14.65
CA ALA A 21 -7.73 -4.69 15.77
C ALA A 21 -9.11 -5.33 15.57
N GLY A 22 -9.69 -5.26 14.36
CA GLY A 22 -11.00 -5.86 14.05
C GLY A 22 -10.97 -7.38 13.84
N CYS A 23 -9.79 -8.00 13.76
CA CYS A 23 -9.63 -9.45 13.64
C CYS A 23 -9.01 -10.08 14.89
N LYS A 24 -8.74 -9.27 15.92
CA LYS A 24 -8.00 -9.72 17.11
C LYS A 24 -8.80 -10.73 17.92
N GLU A 25 -10.09 -10.49 18.12
CA GLU A 25 -10.98 -11.43 18.79
C GLU A 25 -11.07 -12.76 18.04
N TRP A 26 -11.12 -12.71 16.71
CA TRP A 26 -11.14 -13.91 15.87
C TRP A 26 -9.80 -14.66 15.90
N ALA A 27 -8.67 -13.94 15.87
CA ALA A 27 -7.34 -14.51 16.02
C ALA A 27 -7.15 -15.17 17.39
N GLU A 28 -7.64 -14.55 18.46
CA GLU A 28 -7.62 -15.10 19.82
C GLU A 28 -8.48 -16.36 19.93
N GLY A 29 -9.66 -16.38 19.29
CA GLY A 29 -10.50 -17.57 19.18
C GLY A 29 -9.78 -18.73 18.48
N LEU A 30 -9.19 -18.47 17.30
CA LEU A 30 -8.42 -19.48 16.55
C LEU A 30 -7.19 -19.98 17.32
N ALA A 31 -6.55 -19.11 18.11
CA ALA A 31 -5.43 -19.51 18.96
C ALA A 31 -5.87 -20.44 20.10
N ARG A 32 -7.04 -20.19 20.71
CA ARG A 32 -7.60 -21.10 21.73
C ARG A 32 -7.95 -22.46 21.15
N GLU A 33 -8.46 -22.51 19.93
CA GLU A 33 -8.81 -23.79 19.27
C GLU A 33 -7.59 -24.71 19.08
N VAL A 34 -6.38 -24.17 18.92
CA VAL A 34 -5.14 -24.97 18.83
C VAL A 34 -4.89 -25.81 20.08
N GLU A 35 -5.40 -25.39 21.25
CA GLU A 35 -5.26 -26.14 22.50
C GLU A 35 -6.17 -27.37 22.56
N PHE A 36 -7.29 -27.36 21.83
CA PHE A 36 -8.32 -28.43 21.86
C PHE A 36 -8.16 -29.47 20.75
N ILE A 37 -7.33 -29.23 19.74
CA ILE A 37 -7.11 -30.19 18.64
C ILE A 37 -6.27 -31.38 19.14
N GLU A 38 -6.80 -32.60 19.09
CA GLU A 38 -6.12 -33.78 19.64
C GLU A 38 -4.80 -34.14 18.91
N SER A 39 -4.79 -34.05 17.58
CA SER A 39 -3.61 -34.36 16.75
C SER A 39 -2.65 -33.19 16.63
N ASP A 40 -1.37 -33.43 16.97
CA ASP A 40 -0.32 -32.40 16.88
C ASP A 40 -0.09 -31.88 15.45
N TRP A 41 -0.23 -32.75 14.46
CA TRP A 41 -0.12 -32.36 13.05
C TRP A 41 -1.31 -31.54 12.60
N SER A 42 -2.52 -31.90 13.03
CA SER A 42 -3.73 -31.13 12.73
C SER A 42 -3.68 -29.75 13.38
N ALA A 43 -3.16 -29.65 14.61
CA ALA A 43 -2.97 -28.39 15.31
C ALA A 43 -1.98 -27.47 14.59
N LEU A 44 -0.89 -28.04 14.04
CA LEU A 44 0.08 -27.30 13.24
C LEU A 44 -0.53 -26.76 11.94
N TRP A 45 -1.23 -27.61 11.19
CA TRP A 45 -1.90 -27.19 9.95
C TRP A 45 -2.99 -26.17 10.21
N TRP A 46 -3.71 -26.28 11.32
CA TRP A 46 -4.68 -25.28 11.76
C TRP A 46 -4.03 -23.92 12.04
N ALA A 47 -2.92 -23.91 12.79
CA ALA A 47 -2.19 -22.69 13.09
C ALA A 47 -1.63 -22.01 11.82
N VAL A 48 -1.10 -22.79 10.87
CA VAL A 48 -0.65 -22.29 9.56
C VAL A 48 -1.83 -21.75 8.75
N GLY A 49 -2.95 -22.47 8.69
CA GLY A 49 -4.17 -22.01 8.02
C GLY A 49 -4.74 -20.72 8.62
N SER A 50 -4.54 -20.52 9.92
CA SER A 50 -4.94 -19.30 10.65
C SER A 50 -4.11 -18.07 10.27
N MET A 51 -2.94 -18.22 9.62
CA MET A 51 -2.18 -17.07 9.12
C MET A 51 -2.95 -16.24 8.08
N ARG A 52 -3.99 -16.79 7.44
CA ARG A 52 -4.90 -16.01 6.58
C ARG A 52 -5.55 -14.83 7.31
N VAL A 53 -5.69 -14.90 8.64
CA VAL A 53 -6.19 -13.80 9.47
C VAL A 53 -5.26 -12.59 9.42
N LEU A 54 -3.95 -12.80 9.28
CA LEU A 54 -2.99 -11.70 9.11
C LEU A 54 -3.16 -10.98 7.77
N LEU A 55 -3.74 -11.66 6.79
CA LEU A 55 -4.06 -11.10 5.48
C LEU A 55 -5.46 -10.46 5.45
N ASP A 56 -6.37 -10.88 6.33
CA ASP A 56 -7.67 -10.25 6.56
C ASP A 56 -7.52 -9.12 7.58
N ARG A 57 -7.18 -7.93 7.09
CA ARG A 57 -7.06 -6.75 7.95
C ARG A 57 -8.43 -6.05 8.03
N ARG A 58 -9.28 -6.50 8.95
CA ARG A 58 -10.44 -5.70 9.36
C ARG A 58 -9.95 -4.65 10.34
N GLU A 59 -9.99 -3.39 9.92
CA GLU A 59 -9.85 -2.30 10.87
C GLU A 59 -11.08 -2.27 11.78
N ALA A 60 -10.91 -1.83 13.02
CA ALA A 60 -12.06 -1.52 13.86
C ALA A 60 -12.94 -0.53 13.08
N THR A 61 -14.18 -0.95 12.80
CA THR A 61 -15.20 -0.08 12.20
C THR A 61 -15.22 1.21 13.00
N VAL A 62 -15.09 2.34 12.31
CA VAL A 62 -15.20 3.65 12.96
C VAL A 62 -16.57 3.69 13.61
N GLY A 63 -16.61 3.60 14.95
CA GLY A 63 -17.87 3.39 15.67
C GLY A 63 -18.59 4.69 15.99
N SER A 64 -17.93 5.83 15.79
CA SER A 64 -18.46 7.15 16.12
C SER A 64 -17.88 8.25 15.26
N LEU A 65 -18.64 9.34 15.11
CA LEU A 65 -18.20 10.55 14.41
C LEU A 65 -16.92 11.15 15.01
N ARG A 66 -16.75 11.08 16.33
CA ARG A 66 -15.54 11.58 17.01
C ARG A 66 -14.30 10.78 16.64
N GLU A 67 -14.44 9.46 16.51
CA GLU A 67 -13.36 8.58 16.06
C GLU A 67 -13.05 8.81 14.58
N ALA A 68 -14.08 9.04 13.74
CA ALA A 68 -13.91 9.44 12.33
C ALA A 68 -13.08 10.72 12.22
N ALA A 69 -13.45 11.75 12.98
CA ALA A 69 -12.76 13.03 13.00
C ALA A 69 -11.32 12.91 13.53
N ALA A 70 -11.08 12.09 14.55
CA ALA A 70 -9.74 11.83 15.05
C ALA A 70 -8.84 11.14 14.00
N LYS A 71 -9.36 10.12 13.30
CA LYS A 71 -8.65 9.46 12.19
C LYS A 71 -8.40 10.44 11.03
N ALA A 72 -9.37 11.29 10.71
CA ALA A 72 -9.24 12.32 9.69
C ALA A 72 -8.10 13.30 10.00
N ARG A 73 -7.99 13.75 11.26
CA ARG A 73 -6.90 14.62 11.74
C ARG A 73 -5.55 13.92 11.65
N GLN A 74 -5.45 12.71 12.21
CA GLN A 74 -4.20 11.93 12.15
C GLN A 74 -3.77 11.69 10.71
N PHE A 75 -4.72 11.43 9.82
CA PHE A 75 -4.47 11.25 8.40
C PHE A 75 -3.97 12.54 7.74
N SER A 76 -4.61 13.68 8.01
CA SER A 76 -4.18 15.00 7.52
C SER A 76 -2.80 15.39 8.03
N GLU A 77 -2.51 15.19 9.32
CA GLU A 77 -1.19 15.40 9.91
C GLU A 77 -0.15 14.45 9.31
N SER A 78 -0.50 13.19 9.08
CA SER A 78 0.37 12.24 8.38
C SER A 78 0.62 12.63 6.93
N LEU A 79 -0.34 13.23 6.24
CA LEU A 79 -0.11 13.78 4.90
C LEU A 79 0.84 14.98 4.95
N ARG A 80 0.65 15.87 5.93
CA ARG A 80 1.48 17.06 6.13
C ARG A 80 2.92 16.73 6.52
N ASN A 81 3.10 15.77 7.43
CA ASN A 81 4.38 15.41 8.03
C ASN A 81 5.07 14.22 7.32
N GLY A 82 4.29 13.21 6.91
CA GLY A 82 4.78 11.92 6.41
C GLY A 82 4.76 11.76 4.89
N GLY A 83 3.85 12.44 4.19
CA GLY A 83 3.79 12.42 2.72
C GLY A 83 5.10 12.90 2.07
N PHE A 84 5.82 13.78 2.75
CA PHE A 84 7.12 14.30 2.30
C PHE A 84 8.28 13.32 2.49
N ALA A 85 8.32 12.52 3.57
CA ALA A 85 9.46 11.64 3.82
C ALA A 85 9.47 10.44 2.87
N SER A 86 8.34 9.74 2.71
CA SER A 86 8.21 8.64 1.75
C SER A 86 8.26 9.14 0.30
N GLY A 87 7.69 10.32 0.03
CA GLY A 87 7.74 10.94 -1.29
C GLY A 87 9.16 11.32 -1.72
N ARG A 88 9.99 11.83 -0.79
CA ARG A 88 11.39 12.19 -1.08
C ARG A 88 12.25 10.98 -1.39
N ILE A 89 12.12 9.88 -0.62
CA ILE A 89 12.87 8.65 -0.89
C ILE A 89 12.51 8.12 -2.27
N LEU A 90 11.22 8.09 -2.60
CA LEU A 90 10.74 7.63 -3.90
C LEU A 90 11.23 8.54 -5.04
N ALA A 91 11.20 9.86 -4.86
CA ALA A 91 11.71 10.82 -5.83
C ALA A 91 13.23 10.65 -6.04
N THR A 92 14.02 10.49 -4.97
CA THR A 92 15.46 10.23 -5.10
C THR A 92 15.72 8.91 -5.84
N ALA A 93 14.91 7.88 -5.61
CA ALA A 93 15.01 6.63 -6.34
C ALA A 93 14.70 6.80 -7.84
N PHE A 94 13.66 7.57 -8.20
CA PHE A 94 13.33 7.86 -9.59
C PHE A 94 14.40 8.69 -10.29
N ILE A 95 14.88 9.77 -9.67
CA ILE A 95 16.00 10.57 -10.22
C ILE A 95 17.24 9.72 -10.46
N SER A 96 17.59 8.84 -9.51
CA SER A 96 18.74 7.93 -9.68
C SER A 96 18.55 6.98 -10.85
N LEU A 97 17.34 6.44 -11.00
CA LEU A 97 16.95 5.57 -12.12
C LEU A 97 17.03 6.33 -13.45
N GLU A 98 16.51 7.56 -13.51
CA GLU A 98 16.51 8.41 -14.69
C GLU A 98 17.93 8.73 -15.15
N ILE A 99 18.82 9.12 -14.23
CA ILE A 99 20.23 9.38 -14.55
C ILE A 99 20.88 8.12 -15.14
N TYR A 100 20.71 6.97 -14.48
CA TYR A 100 21.30 5.72 -14.94
C TYR A 100 20.80 5.32 -16.34
N TYR A 101 19.48 5.37 -16.59
CA TYR A 101 18.91 5.00 -17.87
C TYR A 101 19.16 6.04 -18.97
N THR A 102 19.33 7.31 -18.62
CA THR A 102 19.76 8.35 -19.58
C THR A 102 21.20 8.10 -20.03
N LEU A 103 22.12 7.79 -19.11
CA LEU A 103 23.49 7.44 -19.49
C LEU A 103 23.51 6.15 -20.33
N SER A 104 22.71 5.15 -19.96
CA SER A 104 22.56 3.90 -20.72
C SER A 104 21.94 4.13 -22.11
N PHE A 105 21.05 5.12 -22.25
CA PHE A 105 20.50 5.53 -23.55
C PHE A 105 21.58 6.10 -24.47
N LEU A 106 22.48 6.92 -23.93
CA LEU A 106 23.57 7.53 -24.69
C LEU A 106 24.63 6.50 -25.13
N ASP A 107 24.90 5.49 -24.29
CA ASP A 107 25.83 4.39 -24.61
C ASP A 107 25.20 3.24 -25.43
N ALA A 108 23.89 3.31 -25.68
CA ALA A 108 23.16 2.24 -26.35
C ALA A 108 23.64 2.03 -27.81
N ARG A 109 24.07 0.80 -28.09
CA ARG A 109 24.66 0.38 -29.37
C ARG A 109 23.62 0.00 -30.41
N ASN A 110 22.40 -0.34 -29.98
CA ASN A 110 21.31 -0.72 -30.88
C ASN A 110 20.03 0.08 -30.59
N VAL A 111 19.14 0.14 -31.59
CA VAL A 111 17.89 0.91 -31.53
C VAL A 111 16.96 0.36 -30.43
N GLN A 112 16.94 -0.94 -30.22
CA GLN A 112 16.06 -1.58 -29.23
C GLN A 112 16.43 -1.18 -27.79
N GLN A 113 17.72 -1.11 -27.46
CA GLN A 113 18.23 -0.59 -26.18
C GLN A 113 17.81 0.87 -25.97
N ARG A 114 17.95 1.71 -27.02
CA ARG A 114 17.52 3.11 -26.97
C ARG A 114 16.03 3.24 -26.69
N ILE A 115 15.20 2.43 -27.35
CA ILE A 115 13.75 2.42 -27.12
C ILE A 115 13.46 2.11 -25.64
N TRP A 116 14.00 1.01 -25.08
CA TRP A 116 13.68 0.65 -23.71
C TRP A 116 14.20 1.63 -22.67
N CYS A 117 15.43 2.15 -22.83
CA CYS A 117 15.93 3.22 -21.96
C CYS A 117 15.06 4.48 -22.05
N GLY A 118 14.66 4.88 -23.26
CA GLY A 118 13.80 6.03 -23.47
C GLY A 118 12.42 5.86 -22.81
N VAL A 119 11.82 4.67 -22.93
CA VAL A 119 10.54 4.38 -22.26
C VAL A 119 10.69 4.43 -20.74
N VAL A 120 11.77 3.88 -20.16
CA VAL A 120 12.01 3.97 -18.71
C VAL A 120 12.08 5.42 -18.24
N VAL A 121 12.89 6.26 -18.90
CA VAL A 121 13.05 7.69 -18.55
C VAL A 121 11.72 8.44 -18.69
N LEU A 122 11.02 8.29 -19.81
CA LEU A 122 9.73 8.98 -20.02
C LEU A 122 8.66 8.55 -19.01
N THR A 123 8.66 7.27 -18.63
CA THR A 123 7.70 6.73 -17.67
C THR A 123 8.00 7.21 -16.25
N ALA A 124 9.28 7.30 -15.87
CA ALA A 124 9.70 7.86 -14.59
C ALA A 124 9.30 9.34 -14.48
N ILE A 125 9.63 10.16 -15.49
CA ILE A 125 9.24 11.58 -15.56
C ILE A 125 7.72 11.74 -15.47
N TYR A 126 6.96 10.91 -16.19
CA TYR A 126 5.50 10.93 -16.12
C TYR A 126 5.01 10.68 -14.69
N LEU A 127 5.54 9.65 -14.01
CA LEU A 127 5.16 9.31 -12.63
C LEU A 127 5.50 10.44 -11.66
N GLU A 128 6.66 11.07 -11.81
CA GLU A 128 7.07 12.22 -10.99
C GLU A 128 6.10 13.41 -11.17
N ILE A 129 5.82 13.78 -12.43
CA ILE A 129 4.86 14.86 -12.74
C ILE A 129 3.49 14.51 -12.19
N PHE A 130 3.02 13.28 -12.38
CA PHE A 130 1.73 12.83 -11.89
C PHE A 130 1.64 12.92 -10.37
N MET A 131 2.64 12.42 -9.65
CA MET A 131 2.71 12.52 -8.19
C MET A 131 2.79 13.97 -7.71
N ALA A 132 3.63 14.80 -8.33
CA ALA A 132 3.76 16.21 -8.00
C ALA A 132 2.43 16.96 -8.21
N ARG A 133 1.71 16.69 -9.31
CA ARG A 133 0.38 17.26 -9.56
C ARG A 133 -0.63 16.81 -8.53
N ASN A 134 -0.62 15.54 -8.12
CA ASN A 134 -1.55 15.03 -7.11
C ASN A 134 -1.26 15.60 -5.72
N VAL A 135 0.02 15.69 -5.33
CA VAL A 135 0.43 16.35 -4.08
C VAL A 135 0.03 17.82 -4.10
N ARG A 136 0.32 18.54 -5.20
CA ARG A 136 -0.06 19.95 -5.34
C ARG A 136 -1.57 20.15 -5.30
N ARG A 137 -2.35 19.31 -6.00
CA ARG A 137 -3.82 19.35 -5.96
C ARG A 137 -4.32 19.16 -4.54
N ARG A 138 -3.76 18.21 -3.77
CA ARG A 138 -4.11 18.01 -2.36
C ARG A 138 -3.77 19.23 -1.51
N LEU A 139 -2.56 19.77 -1.64
CA LEU A 139 -2.15 20.95 -0.88
C LEU A 139 -3.00 22.18 -1.20
N LEU A 140 -3.50 22.32 -2.43
CA LEU A 140 -4.33 23.45 -2.85
C LEU A 140 -5.82 23.24 -2.56
N ALA A 141 -6.32 22.01 -2.59
CA ALA A 141 -7.74 21.70 -2.40
C ALA A 141 -8.14 21.60 -0.92
N LEU A 142 -7.19 21.43 -0.01
CA LEU A 142 -7.47 21.05 1.38
C LEU A 142 -7.10 22.17 2.34
N VAL A 143 -8.03 23.11 2.55
CA VAL A 143 -8.04 23.88 3.80
C VAL A 143 -8.63 22.95 4.86
N PRO A 144 -7.88 22.57 5.91
CA PRO A 144 -8.43 21.72 6.96
C PRO A 144 -9.65 22.42 7.60
N PRO A 145 -10.75 21.70 7.82
CA PRO A 145 -11.91 22.27 8.49
C PRO A 145 -11.57 22.70 9.93
N SER A 146 -12.39 23.57 10.51
CA SER A 146 -12.23 24.01 11.91
C SER A 146 -12.11 22.82 12.86
N ASP A 147 -11.28 22.94 13.89
CA ASP A 147 -11.02 21.88 14.87
C ASP A 147 -12.26 21.49 15.68
N ASP A 148 -13.32 22.31 15.68
CA ASP A 148 -14.54 22.00 16.45
C ASP A 148 -15.60 21.25 15.63
N ASP A 149 -15.46 21.14 14.31
CA ASP A 149 -16.50 20.56 13.44
C ASP A 149 -16.18 19.11 13.05
N ALA A 150 -16.66 18.16 13.87
CA ALA A 150 -16.48 16.74 13.64
C ALA A 150 -17.14 16.24 12.33
N VAL A 151 -18.24 16.86 11.90
CA VAL A 151 -18.95 16.50 10.66
C VAL A 151 -18.12 16.94 9.46
N ALA A 152 -17.59 18.16 9.47
CA ALA A 152 -16.71 18.64 8.41
C ALA A 152 -15.44 17.80 8.29
N TRP A 153 -14.85 17.37 9.41
CA TRP A 153 -13.71 16.46 9.41
C TRP A 153 -14.04 15.07 8.81
N ALA A 154 -15.23 14.53 9.11
CA ALA A 154 -15.67 13.25 8.54
C ALA A 154 -15.92 13.35 7.02
N LEU A 155 -16.58 14.43 6.56
CA LEU A 155 -16.81 14.70 5.14
C LEU A 155 -15.49 14.93 4.38
N TYR A 156 -14.58 15.69 4.96
CA TYR A 156 -13.23 15.89 4.45
C TYR A 156 -12.51 14.55 4.24
N TYR A 157 -12.55 13.68 5.25
CA TYR A 157 -11.91 12.38 5.18
C TYR A 157 -12.53 11.48 4.13
N LYS A 158 -13.86 11.47 4.03
CA LYS A 158 -14.59 10.73 2.98
C LYS A 158 -14.14 11.19 1.59
N ALA A 159 -14.13 12.49 1.32
CA ALA A 159 -13.73 13.04 0.03
C ALA A 159 -12.29 12.63 -0.34
N GLU A 160 -11.38 12.62 0.64
CA GLU A 160 -9.99 12.24 0.41
C GLU A 160 -9.82 10.74 0.15
N LEU A 161 -10.61 9.89 0.83
CA LEU A 161 -10.67 8.45 0.56
C LEU A 161 -11.27 8.16 -0.82
N GLU A 162 -12.32 8.88 -1.22
CA GLU A 162 -12.93 8.77 -2.55
C GLU A 162 -11.93 9.16 -3.64
N TYR A 163 -11.17 10.23 -3.43
CA TYR A 163 -10.08 10.63 -4.31
C TYR A 163 -8.99 9.54 -4.41
N LEU A 164 -8.60 8.93 -3.29
CA LEU A 164 -7.65 7.81 -3.26
C LEU A 164 -8.17 6.56 -3.97
N CYS A 165 -9.48 6.36 -3.97
CA CYS A 165 -10.15 5.29 -4.70
C CYS A 165 -10.44 5.62 -6.18
N SER A 166 -10.23 6.88 -6.59
CA SER A 166 -10.58 7.34 -7.93
C SER A 166 -9.84 6.55 -9.00
N ARG A 167 -10.57 6.24 -10.08
CA ARG A 167 -10.02 5.52 -11.23
C ARG A 167 -8.85 6.26 -11.85
N ASP A 168 -8.87 7.59 -11.82
CA ASP A 168 -7.81 8.43 -12.38
C ASP A 168 -6.50 8.29 -11.61
N LEU A 169 -6.57 8.24 -10.27
CA LEU A 169 -5.38 8.02 -9.44
C LEU A 169 -4.78 6.64 -9.73
N LEU A 170 -5.63 5.63 -9.85
CA LEU A 170 -5.23 4.25 -10.13
C LEU A 170 -4.63 4.11 -11.51
N MET A 171 -5.33 4.55 -12.56
CA MET A 171 -4.82 4.42 -13.93
C MET A 171 -3.55 5.25 -14.15
N GLY A 172 -3.49 6.45 -13.56
CA GLY A 172 -2.32 7.32 -13.65
C GLY A 172 -1.10 6.85 -12.86
N SER A 173 -1.23 5.87 -11.96
CA SER A 173 -0.09 5.28 -11.24
C SER A 173 0.21 3.83 -11.66
N PHE A 174 -0.80 2.98 -11.86
CA PHE A 174 -0.61 1.57 -12.20
C PHE A 174 -0.05 1.34 -13.60
N ILE A 175 -0.62 2.00 -14.63
CA ILE A 175 -0.20 1.78 -16.02
C ILE A 175 1.28 2.16 -16.21
N PRO A 176 1.74 3.34 -15.75
CA PRO A 176 3.16 3.67 -15.84
C PRO A 176 4.04 2.75 -15.01
N LEU A 177 3.59 2.29 -13.82
CA LEU A 177 4.38 1.32 -13.04
C LEU A 177 4.57 -0.01 -13.78
N ILE A 178 3.51 -0.53 -14.41
CA ILE A 178 3.61 -1.75 -15.23
C ILE A 178 4.54 -1.52 -16.44
N LEU A 179 4.40 -0.38 -17.11
CA LEU A 179 5.22 -0.02 -18.26
C LEU A 179 6.70 0.11 -17.86
N LEU A 180 6.97 0.74 -16.72
CA LEU A 180 8.31 0.89 -16.16
C LEU A 180 8.95 -0.48 -15.89
N ASN A 181 8.24 -1.37 -15.18
CA ASN A 181 8.74 -2.72 -14.87
C ASN A 181 8.99 -3.53 -16.13
N THR A 182 8.06 -3.49 -17.08
CA THR A 182 8.18 -4.23 -18.34
C THR A 182 9.35 -3.72 -19.17
N SER A 183 9.58 -2.40 -19.18
CA SER A 183 10.68 -1.77 -19.92
C SER A 183 12.04 -2.08 -19.31
N VAL A 184 12.14 -2.10 -17.98
CA VAL A 184 13.35 -2.55 -17.26
C VAL A 184 13.66 -4.00 -17.63
N LEU A 185 12.69 -4.91 -17.50
CA LEU A 185 12.83 -6.33 -17.82
C LEU A 185 13.25 -6.58 -19.27
N LEU A 186 12.61 -5.90 -20.22
CA LEU A 186 12.94 -6.04 -21.64
C LEU A 186 14.29 -5.42 -21.97
N GLY A 187 14.65 -4.31 -21.31
CA GLY A 187 15.96 -3.68 -21.42
C GLY A 187 17.11 -4.58 -20.98
N GLU A 188 16.95 -5.31 -19.86
CA GLU A 188 17.93 -6.29 -19.40
C GLU A 188 18.15 -7.40 -20.44
N ARG A 189 17.08 -7.88 -21.09
CA ARG A 189 17.16 -8.92 -22.13
C ARG A 189 17.93 -8.49 -23.38
N VAL A 190 17.94 -7.20 -23.71
CA VAL A 190 18.74 -6.66 -24.82
C VAL A 190 20.13 -6.17 -24.41
N GLY A 191 20.57 -6.48 -23.19
CA GLY A 191 21.95 -6.29 -22.76
C GLY A 191 22.24 -4.99 -22.02
N ILE A 192 21.21 -4.29 -21.51
CA ILE A 192 21.42 -3.23 -20.50
C ILE A 192 21.84 -3.93 -19.20
N ARG A 193 23.11 -3.80 -18.82
CA ARG A 193 23.67 -4.47 -17.65
C ARG A 193 23.33 -3.71 -16.38
N VAL A 194 22.14 -3.96 -15.84
CA VAL A 194 21.83 -3.65 -14.45
C VAL A 194 22.42 -4.76 -13.58
N ASN A 195 22.88 -4.45 -12.38
CA ASN A 195 23.20 -5.49 -11.40
C ASN A 195 21.92 -6.32 -11.19
N PRO A 196 21.93 -7.65 -11.43
CA PRO A 196 20.72 -8.47 -11.40
C PRO A 196 20.02 -8.43 -10.04
N ILE A 197 20.77 -8.25 -8.96
CA ILE A 197 20.20 -8.11 -7.61
C ILE A 197 19.41 -6.80 -7.50
N VAL A 198 19.92 -5.72 -8.08
CA VAL A 198 19.25 -4.41 -8.09
C VAL A 198 18.01 -4.46 -8.96
N GLY A 199 18.10 -5.03 -10.17
CA GLY A 199 16.96 -5.21 -11.08
C GLY A 199 15.81 -5.98 -10.43
N ILE A 200 16.12 -7.14 -9.83
CA ILE A 200 15.13 -7.96 -9.10
C ILE A 200 14.55 -7.19 -7.90
N SER A 201 15.39 -6.51 -7.11
CA SER A 201 14.93 -5.77 -5.93
C SER A 201 13.96 -4.65 -6.32
N VAL A 202 14.27 -3.89 -7.38
CA VAL A 202 13.42 -2.82 -7.90
C VAL A 202 12.08 -3.38 -8.38
N GLN A 203 12.09 -4.50 -9.11
CA GLN A 203 10.87 -5.16 -9.57
C GLN A 203 10.00 -5.64 -8.41
N LEU A 204 10.60 -6.29 -7.41
CA LEU A 204 9.88 -6.74 -6.21
C LEU A 204 9.26 -5.57 -5.46
N ILE A 205 9.99 -4.46 -5.30
CA ILE A 205 9.45 -3.24 -4.68
C ILE A 205 8.22 -2.74 -5.44
N PHE A 206 8.27 -2.68 -6.76
CA PHE A 206 7.14 -2.19 -7.55
C PHE A 206 5.95 -3.14 -7.56
N VAL A 207 6.17 -4.46 -7.61
CA VAL A 207 5.10 -5.46 -7.46
C VAL A 207 4.46 -5.33 -6.09
N CYS A 208 5.26 -5.23 -5.03
CA CYS A 208 4.76 -5.01 -3.68
C CYS A 208 3.96 -3.70 -3.57
N LEU A 209 4.45 -2.61 -4.18
CA LEU A 209 3.78 -1.31 -4.15
C LEU A 209 2.43 -1.37 -4.89
N THR A 210 2.39 -2.04 -6.04
CA THR A 210 1.16 -2.32 -6.81
C THR A 210 0.14 -3.09 -5.97
N LEU A 211 0.58 -4.16 -5.31
CA LEU A 211 -0.28 -4.96 -4.43
C LEU A 211 -0.78 -4.17 -3.23
N VAL A 212 0.09 -3.37 -2.59
CA VAL A 212 -0.27 -2.51 -1.47
C VAL A 212 -1.31 -1.46 -1.89
N LEU A 213 -1.16 -0.84 -3.07
CA LEU A 213 -2.14 0.13 -3.58
C LEU A 213 -3.49 -0.53 -3.84
N PHE A 214 -3.50 -1.73 -4.45
CA PHE A 214 -4.74 -2.48 -4.69
C PHE A 214 -5.43 -2.86 -3.39
N TRP A 215 -4.65 -3.32 -2.42
CA TRP A 215 -5.15 -3.72 -1.11
C TRP A 215 -5.69 -2.52 -0.31
N LYS A 216 -4.96 -1.41 -0.28
CA LYS A 216 -5.42 -0.15 0.35
C LYS A 216 -6.71 0.37 -0.26
N ARG A 217 -6.90 0.23 -1.58
CA ARG A 217 -8.16 0.64 -2.23
C ARG A 217 -9.36 -0.10 -1.64
N ARG A 218 -9.27 -1.42 -1.51
CA ARG A 218 -10.35 -2.22 -0.93
C ARG A 218 -10.65 -1.80 0.50
N GLN A 219 -9.60 -1.48 1.26
CA GLN A 219 -9.72 -0.95 2.62
C GLN A 219 -10.44 0.40 2.64
N TYR A 220 -10.04 1.35 1.78
CA TYR A 220 -10.66 2.67 1.69
C TYR A 220 -12.13 2.61 1.28
N GLN A 221 -12.50 1.68 0.39
CA GLN A 221 -13.91 1.45 0.04
C GLN A 221 -14.75 1.03 1.25
N GLY A 222 -14.21 0.16 2.12
CA GLY A 222 -14.88 -0.22 3.36
C GLY A 222 -15.03 0.95 4.34
N GLN A 223 -14.00 1.80 4.44
CA GLN A 223 -14.06 3.00 5.28
C GLN A 223 -15.06 4.03 4.77
N ILE A 224 -15.15 4.24 3.45
CA ILE A 224 -16.14 5.14 2.84
C ILE A 224 -17.56 4.67 3.18
N ALA A 225 -17.85 3.37 3.01
CA ALA A 225 -19.16 2.81 3.34
C ALA A 225 -19.50 2.96 4.83
N ALA A 226 -18.52 2.80 5.73
CA ALA A 226 -18.72 3.03 7.16
C ALA A 226 -18.99 4.51 7.48
N LEU A 227 -18.27 5.44 6.84
CA LEU A 227 -18.51 6.88 6.99
C LEU A 227 -19.89 7.29 6.48
N ASP A 228 -20.35 6.69 5.37
CA ASP A 228 -21.67 6.94 4.82
C ASP A 228 -22.78 6.53 5.78
N ALA A 229 -22.65 5.38 6.44
CA ALA A 229 -23.61 4.94 7.45
C ALA A 229 -23.69 5.92 8.63
N ILE A 230 -22.55 6.37 9.16
CA ILE A 230 -22.49 7.33 10.27
C ILE A 230 -23.09 8.68 9.89
N LEU A 231 -22.83 9.16 8.66
CA LEU A 231 -23.33 10.45 8.19
C LEU A 231 -24.84 10.41 7.93
N GLN A 232 -25.40 9.27 7.50
CA GLN A 232 -26.84 9.10 7.31
C GLN A 232 -27.63 9.06 8.63
N GLU A 233 -27.03 8.57 9.72
CA GLU A 233 -27.66 8.59 11.05
C GLU A 233 -27.80 10.01 11.64
N LEU A 234 -27.07 11.00 11.08
CA LEU A 234 -27.02 12.37 11.55
C LEU A 234 -27.89 13.35 10.72
N SER A 235 -28.41 12.91 9.56
CA SER A 235 -29.25 13.70 8.64
C SER A 235 -30.72 13.45 8.86
#